data_AF-A0AAV7JUT5-F1
#
_entry.id   AF-A0AAV7JUT5-F1
#
_cell.length_a   1.000
_cell.length_b   1.000
_cell.length_c   1.000
_cell.angle_alpha   90.00
_cell.angle_beta   90.00
_cell.angle_gamma   90.00
#
_symmetry.space_group_name_H-M   'P 1'
#
loop_
_entity.id
_entity.type
_entity.pdbx_description
1 polymer ?
#
loop_
_entity_poly.entity_id
_entity_poly.type
_entity_poly.pdbx_seq_one_letter_code
_entity_poly.pdbx_strand_id
1 'polypeptide(L)'
;MLHRYVLVFGLILLVHSTFSTIQYCTLYKSISRSSISLAKQPLHLLLETILGLFMSIAGITAGLPQFKDIRKVNELNRVTYDSLSYRPSFQNLDHRSRVLYPIINTN
;
A
#
# COMPACT_ATOMS: atom_id res chain seq x y z
N MET A 1 8.14 0.26 4.65
CA MET A 1 8.51 -1.17 4.73
C MET A 1 7.85 -1.86 5.90
N LEU A 2 7.94 -1.32 7.13
CA LEU A 2 7.33 -1.91 8.34
C LEU A 2 5.81 -2.19 8.22
N HIS A 3 5.03 -1.28 7.62
CA HIS A 3 3.59 -1.47 7.41
C HIS A 3 3.23 -2.75 6.63
N ARG A 4 4.11 -3.21 5.73
CA ARG A 4 3.88 -4.43 4.94
C ARG A 4 3.95 -5.67 5.82
N TYR A 5 4.90 -5.71 6.76
CA TYR A 5 5.01 -6.82 7.71
C TYR A 5 3.82 -6.87 8.66
N VAL A 6 3.37 -5.71 9.15
CA VAL A 6 2.16 -5.61 10.00
C VAL A 6 0.92 -6.11 9.24
N LEU A 7 0.78 -5.72 7.97
CA LEU A 7 -0.31 -6.19 7.11
C LEU A 7 -0.27 -7.71 6.92
N VAL A 8 0.89 -8.27 6.55
CA VAL A 8 1.05 -9.72 6.35
C VAL A 8 0.74 -10.48 7.64
N PHE A 9 1.23 -10.01 8.78
CA PHE A 9 0.96 -10.62 10.08
C PHE A 9 -0.53 -10.56 10.45
N GLY A 10 -1.19 -9.42 10.21
CA GLY A 10 -2.63 -9.26 10.39
C GLY A 10 -3.46 -10.22 9.51
N LEU A 11 -3.05 -10.44 8.26
CA LEU A 11 -3.71 -11.40 7.36
C LEU A 11 -3.51 -12.85 7.82
N ILE A 12 -2.30 -13.21 8.28
CA ILE A 12 -2.03 -14.56 8.81
C ILE A 12 -2.88 -14.83 10.04
N LEU A 13 -3.00 -13.86 10.95
CA LEU A 13 -3.90 -13.95 12.11
C LEU A 13 -5.37 -14.13 11.69
N LEU A 14 -5.82 -13.42 10.66
CA LEU A 14 -7.19 -13.57 10.13
C LEU A 14 -7.44 -14.98 9.60
N VAL A 15 -6.49 -15.52 8.82
CA VAL A 15 -6.57 -16.87 8.28
C VAL A 15 -6.55 -17.90 9.40
N HIS A 16 -5.66 -17.73 10.39
CA HIS A 16 -5.56 -18.60 11.56
C HIS A 16 -6.85 -18.61 12.38
N SER A 17 -7.44 -17.44 12.64
CA SER A 17 -8.72 -17.33 13.35
C SER A 17 -9.87 -17.97 12.55
N THR A 18 -9.91 -17.76 11.24
CA THR A 18 -10.94 -18.36 10.36
C THR A 18 -10.85 -19.88 10.38
N PHE A 19 -9.63 -20.42 10.30
CA PHE A 19 -9.39 -21.86 10.40
C PHE A 19 -9.83 -22.42 11.75
N SER A 20 -9.47 -21.76 12.85
CA SER A 20 -9.90 -22.13 14.20
C SER A 20 -11.42 -22.08 14.37
N THR A 21 -12.08 -21.08 13.78
CA THR A 21 -13.54 -20.94 13.80
C THR A 21 -14.23 -22.07 13.02
N ILE A 22 -13.71 -22.42 11.84
CA ILE A 22 -14.24 -23.54 11.03
C ILE A 22 -14.11 -24.87 11.79
N GLN A 23 -12.96 -25.12 12.42
CA GLN A 23 -12.77 -26.31 13.24
C GLN A 23 -13.74 -26.35 14.41
N TYR A 24 -13.86 -25.25 15.15
CA TYR A 24 -14.80 -25.13 16.27
C TYR A 24 -16.24 -25.41 15.82
N CYS A 25 -16.67 -24.82 14.70
CA CYS A 25 -17.99 -25.04 14.12
C CYS A 25 -18.22 -26.49 13.72
N THR A 26 -17.22 -27.12 13.11
CA THR A 26 -17.30 -28.52 12.66
C THR A 26 -17.42 -29.48 13.85
N LEU A 27 -16.60 -29.31 14.87
CA LEU A 27 -16.67 -30.09 16.10
C LEU A 27 -18.01 -29.91 16.81
N TYR A 28 -18.46 -28.67 16.95
CA TYR A 28 -19.73 -28.38 17.63
C TYR A 28 -20.94 -28.98 16.88
N LYS A 29 -20.92 -28.95 15.54
CA LYS A 29 -21.93 -29.62 14.71
C LYS A 29 -21.92 -31.13 14.89
N SER A 30 -20.74 -31.75 14.97
CA SER A 30 -20.62 -33.21 15.14
C SER A 30 -21.16 -33.73 16.49
N ILE A 31 -21.15 -32.88 17.52
CA ILE A 31 -21.65 -33.21 18.87
C ILE A 31 -23.18 -32.98 18.99
N SER A 32 -23.88 -32.78 17.85
CA SER A 32 -25.34 -32.68 17.76
C SER A 32 -25.99 -31.59 18.63
N ARG A 33 -25.25 -30.52 18.96
CA ARG A 33 -25.84 -29.29 19.52
C ARG A 33 -26.44 -28.47 18.37
N SER A 34 -27.77 -28.53 18.22
CA SER A 34 -28.49 -28.02 17.03
C SER A 34 -28.49 -26.51 16.82
N SER A 35 -27.89 -25.74 17.73
CA SER A 35 -27.80 -24.28 17.62
C SER A 35 -26.43 -23.78 18.08
N ILE A 36 -25.63 -23.32 17.11
CA ILE A 36 -24.47 -22.46 17.36
C ILE A 36 -25.03 -21.09 17.77
N SER A 37 -24.92 -20.77 19.05
CA SER A 37 -25.12 -19.39 19.50
C SER A 37 -23.78 -18.67 19.43
N LEU A 38 -23.78 -17.46 18.85
CA LEU A 38 -22.60 -16.61 18.73
C LEU A 38 -21.99 -16.32 20.12
N ALA A 39 -22.82 -16.25 21.17
CA ALA A 39 -22.41 -16.06 22.55
C ALA A 39 -21.63 -17.25 23.13
N LYS A 40 -21.67 -18.41 22.46
CA LYS A 40 -21.02 -19.64 22.92
C LYS A 40 -19.67 -19.87 22.26
N GLN A 41 -19.23 -18.98 21.36
CA GLN A 41 -17.88 -19.05 20.81
C GLN A 41 -16.87 -18.63 21.90
N PRO A 42 -15.75 -19.35 22.05
CA PRO A 42 -14.72 -18.97 23.03
C PRO A 42 -14.20 -17.55 22.76
N LEU A 43 -14.09 -16.77 23.83
CA LEU A 43 -13.71 -15.36 23.79
C LEU A 43 -12.35 -15.14 23.11
N HIS A 44 -11.42 -16.08 23.28
CA HIS A 44 -10.08 -16.01 22.66
C HIS A 44 -10.12 -15.94 21.12
N LEU A 45 -11.00 -16.71 20.44
CA LEU A 45 -11.16 -16.66 18.97
C LEU A 45 -11.69 -15.30 18.51
N LEU A 46 -12.61 -14.72 19.29
CA LEU A 46 -13.18 -13.42 18.99
C LEU A 46 -12.13 -12.31 19.12
N LEU A 47 -11.32 -12.34 20.20
CA LEU A 47 -10.20 -11.40 20.36
C LEU A 47 -9.17 -11.52 19.25
N GLU A 48 -8.80 -12.74 18.84
CA GLU A 48 -7.83 -12.97 17.77
C GLU A 48 -8.32 -12.40 16.44
N THR A 49 -9.60 -12.60 16.12
CA THR A 49 -10.22 -12.04 14.91
C THR A 49 -10.23 -10.52 14.92
N ILE A 50 -10.61 -9.91 16.05
CA ILE A 50 -10.64 -8.44 16.20
C ILE A 50 -9.22 -7.87 16.09
N LEU A 51 -8.24 -8.52 16.70
CA LEU A 51 -6.85 -8.10 16.67
C LEU A 51 -6.28 -8.19 15.24
N GLY A 52 -6.52 -9.30 14.54
CA GLY A 52 -6.12 -9.46 13.14
C GLY A 52 -6.77 -8.42 12.21
N LEU A 53 -8.04 -8.08 12.46
CA LEU A 53 -8.76 -7.05 11.71
C LEU A 53 -8.13 -5.66 11.93
N PHE A 54 -7.91 -5.27 13.20
CA PHE A 54 -7.30 -3.99 13.53
C PHE A 54 -5.88 -3.87 12.98
N MET A 55 -5.07 -4.93 13.08
CA MET A 55 -3.72 -4.95 12.50
C MET A 55 -3.76 -4.81 10.97
N SER A 56 -4.71 -5.45 10.30
CA SER A 56 -4.86 -5.36 8.84
C SER A 56 -5.23 -3.93 8.42
N ILE A 57 -6.19 -3.30 9.11
CA ILE A 57 -6.59 -1.91 8.86
C ILE A 57 -5.41 -0.96 9.09
N ALA A 58 -4.68 -1.12 10.20
CA ALA A 58 -3.52 -0.29 10.53
C ALA A 58 -2.39 -0.47 9.51
N GLY A 59 -2.12 -1.70 9.08
CA GLY A 59 -1.10 -2.01 8.08
C GLY A 59 -1.42 -1.42 6.71
N ILE A 60 -2.69 -1.49 6.27
CA ILE A 60 -3.14 -0.89 5.00
C ILE A 60 -3.04 0.62 5.07
N THR A 61 -3.62 1.25 6.10
CA THR A 61 -3.66 2.71 6.25
C THR A 61 -2.26 3.33 6.34
N ALA A 62 -1.34 2.70 7.06
CA ALA A 62 0.07 3.13 7.13
C ALA A 62 0.86 2.92 5.83
N GLY A 63 0.34 2.13 4.90
CA GLY A 63 0.93 1.92 3.58
C GLY A 63 0.48 2.93 2.52
N LEU A 64 -0.56 3.74 2.79
CA LEU A 64 -1.02 4.73 1.83
C LEU A 64 0.03 5.84 1.64
N PRO A 65 0.23 6.31 0.40
CA PRO A 65 1.02 7.50 0.14
C PRO A 65 0.37 8.71 0.81
N GLN A 66 1.20 9.70 1.16
CA GLN A 66 0.69 10.96 1.66
C GLN A 66 -0.22 11.62 0.63
N PHE A 67 -1.27 12.27 1.12
CA PHE A 67 -2.17 13.04 0.26
C PHE A 67 -1.38 14.12 -0.47
N LYS A 68 -1.58 14.20 -1.79
CA LYS A 68 -1.01 15.27 -2.61
C LYS A 68 -1.85 16.53 -2.46
N ASP A 69 -1.18 17.67 -2.28
CA ASP A 69 -1.85 18.97 -2.21
C ASP A 69 -2.62 19.30 -3.48
N ILE A 70 -3.83 19.83 -3.32
CA ILE A 70 -4.70 20.25 -4.43
C ILE A 70 -4.14 21.50 -5.14
N ARG A 71 -3.45 22.37 -4.38
CA ARG A 71 -2.87 23.62 -4.92
C ARG A 71 -1.54 23.34 -5.61
N LYS A 72 -1.52 23.48 -6.92
CA LYS A 72 -0.29 23.34 -7.74
C LYS A 72 0.74 24.45 -7.56
N VAL A 73 0.39 25.55 -6.87
CA VAL A 73 1.29 26.71 -6.68
C VAL A 73 2.62 26.30 -6.03
N ASN A 74 2.58 25.39 -5.05
CA ASN A 74 3.79 24.91 -4.39
C ASN A 74 4.68 24.03 -5.30
N GLU A 75 4.09 23.25 -6.21
CA GLU A 75 4.85 22.51 -7.21
C GLU A 75 5.43 23.47 -8.26
N LEU A 76 4.66 24.45 -8.72
CA LEU A 76 5.11 25.42 -9.72
C LEU A 76 6.24 26.31 -9.21
N ASN A 77 6.21 26.70 -7.94
CA ASN A 77 7.28 27.49 -7.31
C ASN A 77 8.62 26.74 -7.23
N ARG A 78 8.62 25.41 -7.33
CA ARG A 78 9.86 24.60 -7.38
C ARG A 78 10.47 24.51 -8.77
N VAL A 79 9.70 24.88 -9.80
CA VAL A 79 10.11 24.79 -11.20
C VAL A 79 10.75 26.11 -11.63
N THR A 80 11.99 26.07 -12.13
CA THR A 80 12.70 27.27 -12.62
C THR A 80 12.27 27.64 -14.03
N TYR A 81 12.43 28.91 -14.40
CA TYR A 81 12.08 29.39 -15.74
C TYR A 81 12.83 28.65 -16.85
N ASP A 82 14.09 28.26 -16.63
CA ASP A 82 14.87 27.47 -17.60
C ASP A 82 14.24 26.10 -17.89
N SER A 83 13.71 25.44 -16.86
CA SER A 83 13.02 24.15 -17.05
C SER A 83 11.65 24.29 -17.74
N LEU A 84 10.97 25.43 -17.55
CA LEU A 84 9.72 25.77 -18.24
C LEU A 84 9.93 26.19 -19.69
N SER A 85 11.03 26.90 -19.97
CA SER A 85 11.38 27.39 -21.30
C SER A 85 12.00 26.30 -22.17
N TYR A 86 12.54 25.23 -21.57
CA TYR A 86 13.03 24.05 -22.25
C TYR A 86 11.91 23.31 -23.00
N ARG A 87 11.90 23.45 -24.32
CA ARG A 87 10.93 22.80 -25.22
C ARG A 87 11.65 21.75 -26.08
N PRO A 88 11.68 20.46 -25.67
CA PRO A 88 12.45 19.43 -26.36
C PRO A 88 11.99 19.24 -27.81
N SER A 89 10.69 19.44 -28.09
CA SER A 89 10.14 19.35 -29.45
C SER A 89 10.60 20.46 -30.40
N PHE A 90 11.22 21.54 -29.88
CA PHE A 90 11.67 22.70 -30.65
C PHE A 90 13.15 23.00 -30.42
N GLN A 91 13.94 21.98 -30.07
CA GLN A 91 15.38 22.17 -29.91
C GLN A 91 16.08 22.34 -31.24
N ASN A 92 16.76 23.46 -31.40
CA ASN A 92 17.74 23.64 -32.46
C ASN A 92 19.04 22.95 -32.05
N LEU A 93 19.48 21.98 -32.85
CA LEU A 93 20.75 21.29 -32.64
C LEU A 93 21.95 22.13 -33.14
N ASP A 94 21.71 23.11 -34.01
CA ASP A 94 22.72 24.06 -34.48
C ASP A 94 22.93 25.21 -33.48
N HIS A 95 23.71 24.93 -32.45
CA HIS A 95 24.08 25.89 -31.40
C HIS A 95 25.56 25.71 -31.03
N ARG A 96 26.10 26.61 -30.19
CA ARG A 96 27.54 26.66 -29.84
C ARG A 96 28.09 25.34 -29.28
N SER A 97 27.25 24.47 -28.73
CA SER A 97 27.67 23.15 -28.24
C SER A 97 28.27 22.27 -29.34
N ARG A 98 27.90 22.46 -30.62
CA ARG A 98 28.49 21.75 -31.76
C ARG A 98 30.00 21.97 -31.89
N VAL A 99 30.50 23.15 -31.49
CA VAL A 99 31.93 23.51 -31.53
C VAL A 99 32.59 23.26 -30.18
N LEU A 100 31.87 23.50 -29.07
CA LEU A 100 32.38 23.36 -27.71
C LEU A 100 32.46 21.90 -27.23
N TYR A 101 31.60 21.01 -27.75
CA TYR A 101 31.53 19.59 -27.40
C TYR A 101 31.51 18.72 -28.67
N PRO A 102 32.64 18.63 -29.41
CA PRO A 102 32.71 17.95 -30.70
C PRO A 102 32.52 16.42 -30.64
N ILE A 103 32.43 15.84 -29.45
CA ILE A 103 32.46 14.39 -29.19
C ILE A 103 31.19 13.67 -29.70
N ILE A 104 30.12 14.40 -30.01
CA ILE A 104 28.83 13.82 -30.47
C ILE A 104 28.77 13.68 -32.01
N ASN A 105 29.80 14.15 -32.74
CA ASN A 105 29.84 14.09 -34.20
C ASN A 105 30.94 13.12 -34.69
N THR A 106 30.73 11.82 -34.48
CA THR A 106 31.40 10.78 -35.26
C THR A 106 30.32 9.85 -35.80
N ASN A 107 30.19 9.84 -37.14
CA ASN A 107 29.42 8.85 -37.90
C ASN A 107 29.78 7.41 -37.50
#